data_AF-A0AAD6N2L7-F1
#
_entry.id   AF-A0AAD6N2L7-F1
#
_cell.length_a   1.000
_cell.length_b   1.000
_cell.length_c   1.000
_cell.angle_alpha   90.00
_cell.angle_beta   90.00
_cell.angle_gamma   90.00
#
_symmetry.space_group_name_H-M   'P 1'
#
loop_
_entity.id
_entity.type
_entity.pdbx_description
1 polymer ?
#
loop_
_entity_poly.entity_id
_entity_poly.type
_entity_poly.pdbx_seq_one_letter_code
_entity_poly.pdbx_strand_id
1 'polypeptide(L)'
;MPQSSIIVDPDNGRRYHSYHEGEYLLPNDEMEQDRLDLTHHIYLMIMNGALHLAPVKTPARVLDLGTGTGIWAIDFSEYVHLACHFLWHLADNMM
;
A
#
# COMPACT_ATOMS: atom_id res chain seq x y z
N MET A 1 14.26 8.25 17.35
CA MET A 1 13.50 7.08 16.83
C MET A 1 14.51 5.99 16.55
N PRO A 2 14.41 4.77 17.13
CA PRO A 2 15.32 3.70 16.75
C PRO A 2 14.93 3.24 15.34
N GLN A 3 15.92 3.08 14.47
CA GLN A 3 15.75 2.67 13.08
C GLN A 3 15.09 1.28 13.04
N SER A 4 14.02 1.12 12.26
CA SER A 4 13.45 -0.19 11.94
C SER A 4 14.53 -1.06 11.30
N SER A 5 14.91 -2.15 11.96
CA SER A 5 15.88 -3.10 11.40
C SER A 5 15.30 -3.76 10.15
N ILE A 6 16.10 -3.91 9.10
CA ILE A 6 15.74 -4.68 7.91
C ILE A 6 16.25 -6.10 8.14
N ILE A 7 15.42 -7.10 7.92
CA ILE A 7 15.84 -8.52 7.89
C ILE A 7 16.05 -8.89 6.43
N VAL A 8 17.22 -9.41 6.10
CA VAL A 8 17.47 -10.04 4.80
C VAL A 8 17.42 -11.54 5.00
N ASP A 9 16.52 -12.21 4.30
CA ASP A 9 16.41 -13.66 4.34
C ASP A 9 17.62 -14.28 3.59
N PRO A 10 18.42 -15.14 4.24
CA PRO A 10 19.61 -15.73 3.63
C PRO A 10 19.30 -16.74 2.51
N ASP A 11 18.09 -17.30 2.45
CA ASP A 11 17.73 -18.35 1.50
C ASP A 11 17.26 -17.78 0.16
N ASN A 12 16.57 -16.64 0.18
CA ASN A 12 16.01 -16.01 -1.03
C ASN A 12 16.54 -14.58 -1.28
N GLY A 13 17.32 -14.00 -0.36
CA GLY A 13 17.89 -12.65 -0.47
C GLY A 13 16.85 -11.52 -0.39
N ARG A 14 15.60 -11.83 -0.07
CA ARG A 14 14.49 -10.88 0.00
C ARG A 14 14.60 -10.08 1.29
N ARG A 15 14.14 -8.84 1.24
CA ARG A 15 14.08 -7.96 2.42
C ARG A 15 12.72 -8.06 3.07
N TYR A 16 12.73 -8.12 4.39
CA TYR A 16 11.56 -8.15 5.25
C TYR A 16 11.72 -7.14 6.38
N HIS A 17 10.59 -6.77 6.97
CA HIS A 17 10.56 -5.84 8.08
C HIS A 17 10.78 -6.56 9.43
N SER A 18 11.46 -5.93 10.38
CA SER A 18 11.77 -6.53 11.71
C SER A 18 10.78 -6.17 12.84
N TYR A 19 10.04 -5.08 12.71
CA TYR A 19 8.96 -4.75 13.64
C TYR A 19 7.81 -5.75 13.49
N HIS A 20 7.39 -6.36 14.60
CA HIS A 20 6.47 -7.50 14.61
C HIS A 20 6.89 -8.62 13.63
N GLU A 21 8.15 -9.04 13.74
CA GLU A 21 8.71 -10.17 13.00
C GLU A 21 7.71 -11.35 12.91
N GLY A 22 7.32 -11.70 11.68
CA GLY A 22 6.37 -12.78 11.38
C GLY A 22 4.90 -12.37 11.21
N GLU A 23 4.50 -11.14 11.54
CA GLU A 23 3.12 -10.67 11.31
C GLU A 23 2.87 -10.27 9.84
N TYR A 24 3.89 -9.75 9.15
CA TYR A 24 3.84 -9.49 7.73
C TYR A 24 4.76 -10.45 6.96
N LEU A 25 4.15 -11.36 6.21
CA LEU A 25 4.83 -12.47 5.53
C LEU A 25 5.42 -12.08 4.17
N LEU A 26 5.09 -10.89 3.66
CA LEU A 26 5.54 -10.48 2.33
C LEU A 26 6.84 -9.66 2.41
N PRO A 27 7.71 -9.76 1.39
CA PRO A 27 8.89 -8.93 1.28
C PRO A 27 8.56 -7.43 1.23
N ASN A 28 9.55 -6.58 1.43
CA ASN A 28 9.45 -5.12 1.28
C ASN A 28 10.51 -4.50 0.36
N ASP A 29 11.04 -5.30 -0.55
CA ASP A 29 11.98 -4.85 -1.58
C ASP A 29 11.28 -4.22 -2.80
N GLU A 30 12.07 -3.63 -3.69
CA GLU A 30 11.61 -2.96 -4.93
C GLU A 30 10.76 -3.88 -5.80
N MET A 31 11.08 -5.17 -5.88
CA MET A 31 10.33 -6.12 -6.67
C MET A 31 8.92 -6.36 -6.10
N GLU A 32 8.74 -6.32 -4.78
CA GLU A 32 7.39 -6.37 -4.20
C GLU A 32 6.62 -5.06 -4.43
N GLN A 33 7.30 -3.92 -4.40
CA GLN A 33 6.69 -2.63 -4.74
C GLN A 33 6.21 -2.62 -6.20
N ASP A 34 7.03 -3.08 -7.14
CA ASP A 34 6.65 -3.25 -8.55
C ASP A 34 5.44 -4.17 -8.72
N ARG A 35 5.37 -5.25 -7.91
CA ARG A 35 4.23 -6.17 -7.91
C ARG A 35 2.94 -5.49 -7.44
N LEU A 36 3.02 -4.66 -6.40
CA LEU A 36 1.88 -3.89 -5.88
C LEU A 36 1.39 -2.85 -6.89
N ASP A 37 2.32 -2.16 -7.56
CA ASP A 37 2.00 -1.17 -8.59
C ASP A 37 1.33 -1.83 -9.82
N LEU A 38 1.84 -2.98 -10.27
CA LEU A 38 1.20 -3.76 -11.32
C LEU A 38 -0.20 -4.22 -10.91
N THR A 39 -0.38 -4.60 -9.63
CA THR A 39 -1.67 -5.04 -9.10
C THR A 39 -2.70 -3.90 -9.18
N HIS A 40 -2.32 -2.66 -8.82
CA HIS A 40 -3.15 -1.48 -8.98
C HIS A 40 -3.57 -1.27 -10.45
N HIS A 41 -2.62 -1.37 -11.38
CA HIS A 41 -2.89 -1.23 -12.82
C HIS A 41 -3.89 -2.29 -13.33
N ILE A 42 -3.73 -3.55 -12.91
CA ILE A 42 -4.65 -4.63 -13.26
C ILE A 42 -6.06 -4.35 -12.74
N TYR A 43 -6.19 -3.86 -11.50
CA TYR A 43 -7.48 -3.51 -10.92
C TYR A 43 -8.18 -2.38 -11.67
N LEU A 44 -7.43 -1.35 -12.10
CA LEU A 44 -7.97 -0.31 -12.97
C LEU A 44 -8.51 -0.90 -14.28
N MET A 45 -7.80 -1.83 -14.92
CA MET A 45 -8.29 -2.48 -16.16
C MET A 45 -9.57 -3.27 -15.93
N ILE A 46 -9.62 -4.09 -14.87
CA ILE A 46 -10.79 -4.92 -14.53
C ILE A 46 -12.00 -4.04 -14.20
N MET A 47 -11.78 -2.90 -13.55
CA MET A 47 -12.82 -1.97 -13.14
C MET A 47 -13.10 -0.87 -14.18
N ASN A 48 -12.65 -1.02 -15.42
CA ASN A 48 -12.85 -0.04 -16.50
C ASN A 48 -12.39 1.39 -16.12
N GLY A 49 -11.30 1.50 -15.37
CA GLY A 49 -10.71 2.75 -14.88
C GLY A 49 -11.36 3.30 -13.61
N ALA A 50 -12.35 2.64 -13.03
CA ALA A 50 -12.93 3.08 -11.77
C ALA A 50 -12.00 2.81 -10.58
N LEU A 51 -11.76 3.84 -9.76
CA LEU A 51 -10.98 3.73 -8.52
C LEU A 51 -11.79 3.18 -7.35
N HIS A 52 -13.11 3.16 -7.45
CA HIS A 52 -14.00 2.60 -6.44
C HIS A 52 -15.31 2.10 -7.05
N LEU A 53 -15.95 1.15 -6.38
CA LEU A 53 -17.29 0.66 -6.73
C LEU A 53 -18.38 1.17 -5.78
N ALA A 54 -17.99 1.82 -4.68
CA ALA A 54 -18.93 2.34 -3.71
C ALA A 54 -19.77 3.47 -4.32
N PRO A 55 -21.10 3.53 -4.05
CA PRO A 55 -21.99 4.55 -4.62
C PRO A 55 -21.87 5.89 -3.87
N VAL A 56 -20.64 6.40 -3.70
CA VAL A 56 -20.32 7.66 -3.02
C VAL A 56 -20.06 8.74 -4.05
N LYS A 57 -20.66 9.93 -3.87
CA LYS A 57 -20.53 11.05 -4.81
C LYS A 57 -19.50 12.08 -4.38
N THR A 58 -19.49 12.41 -3.10
CA THR A 58 -18.63 13.44 -2.50
C THR A 58 -18.23 12.97 -1.11
N PRO A 59 -17.25 12.05 -0.99
CA PRO A 59 -16.75 11.66 0.32
C PRO A 59 -16.17 12.90 1.02
N ALA A 60 -16.34 13.05 2.33
CA ALA A 60 -15.69 14.14 3.07
C ALA A 60 -14.32 13.73 3.63
N ARG A 61 -14.17 12.44 3.94
CA ARG A 61 -12.95 11.81 4.46
C ARG A 61 -12.90 10.39 3.92
N VAL A 62 -11.70 9.95 3.57
CA VAL A 62 -11.42 8.62 3.05
C VAL A 62 -10.37 7.97 3.94
N LEU A 63 -10.58 6.70 4.26
CA LEU A 63 -9.63 5.86 4.94
C LEU A 63 -9.19 4.76 3.98
N ASP A 64 -7.90 4.70 3.69
CA ASP A 64 -7.30 3.60 2.94
C ASP A 64 -6.67 2.59 3.90
N LEU A 65 -6.98 1.30 3.70
CA LEU A 65 -6.54 0.19 4.54
C LEU A 65 -5.71 -0.77 3.69
N GLY A 66 -4.48 -1.04 4.11
CA GLY A 66 -3.57 -1.86 3.30
C GLY A 66 -3.04 -1.11 2.08
N THR A 67 -2.69 0.17 2.26
CA THR A 67 -2.25 1.14 1.25
C THR A 67 -1.14 0.65 0.31
N GLY A 68 -0.33 -0.33 0.71
CA GLY A 68 0.80 -0.80 -0.11
C GLY A 68 1.74 0.36 -0.45
N THR A 69 2.04 0.55 -1.73
CA THR A 69 2.84 1.68 -2.23
C THR A 69 2.11 3.04 -2.15
N GLY A 70 0.79 3.02 -1.94
CA GLY A 70 -0.05 4.21 -1.78
C GLY A 70 -0.57 4.83 -3.07
N ILE A 71 -0.28 4.25 -4.22
CA ILE A 71 -0.73 4.76 -5.52
C ILE A 71 -2.25 4.92 -5.57
N TRP A 72 -3.01 3.92 -5.08
CA TRP A 72 -4.48 4.02 -5.07
C TRP A 72 -4.98 5.27 -4.32
N ALA A 73 -4.41 5.55 -3.15
CA ALA A 73 -4.86 6.66 -2.33
C ALA A 73 -4.43 8.01 -2.92
N ILE A 74 -3.28 8.09 -3.59
CA ILE A 74 -2.86 9.27 -4.37
C ILE A 74 -3.86 9.50 -5.51
N ASP A 75 -4.07 8.52 -6.37
CA ASP A 75 -4.99 8.60 -7.50
C ASP A 75 -6.41 8.98 -7.04
N PHE A 76 -6.89 8.37 -5.94
CA PHE A 76 -8.20 8.66 -5.38
C PHE A 76 -8.28 10.10 -4.85
N SER A 77 -7.25 10.57 -4.14
CA SER A 77 -7.18 11.93 -3.60
C SER A 77 -7.24 13.00 -4.70
N GLU A 78 -6.56 12.74 -5.81
CA GLU A 78 -6.57 13.59 -7.00
C GLU A 78 -7.94 13.56 -7.68
N TYR A 79 -8.56 12.38 -7.79
CA TYR A 79 -9.89 12.18 -8.36
C TYR A 79 -10.99 12.93 -7.61
N VAL A 80 -10.99 12.89 -6.27
CA VAL A 80 -12.01 13.57 -5.43
C VAL A 80 -11.62 14.98 -4.97
N HIS A 81 -10.42 15.44 -5.31
CA HIS A 81 -9.82 16.71 -4.85
C HIS A 81 -9.84 16.89 -3.31
N LEU A 82 -9.55 15.82 -2.57
CA LEU A 82 -9.57 15.81 -1.11
C LEU A 82 -8.33 15.15 -0.53
N ALA A 83 -7.98 15.54 0.70
CA ALA A 83 -6.98 14.83 1.47
C ALA A 83 -7.50 13.47 1.93
N CYS A 84 -6.78 12.39 1.59
CA CYS A 84 -7.01 11.07 2.14
C CYS A 84 -6.26 10.92 3.47
N HIS A 85 -6.92 10.33 4.48
CA HIS A 85 -6.23 9.94 5.70
C HIS A 85 -5.71 8.53 5.52
N PHE A 86 -4.39 8.42 5.55
CA PHE A 86 -3.71 7.14 5.53
C PHE A 86 -3.58 6.66 6.98
N LEU A 87 -4.23 5.54 7.33
CA LEU A 87 -3.89 4.86 8.58
C LEU A 87 -2.77 3.88 8.32
N TRP A 88 -1.56 4.39 8.53
CA TRP A 88 -0.32 3.66 8.40
C TRP A 88 0.03 2.75 9.59
N HIS A 89 -0.92 2.39 10.47
CA HIS A 89 -0.57 1.60 11.65
C HIS A 89 -0.08 0.17 11.34
N LEU A 90 -0.33 -0.33 10.11
CA LEU A 90 0.30 -1.54 9.57
C LEU A 90 1.44 -1.22 8.59
N ALA A 91 1.33 -0.18 7.77
CA ALA A 91 2.25 0.06 6.66
C ALA A 91 3.53 0.87 7.01
N ASP A 92 3.53 1.71 8.06
CA ASP A 92 4.75 2.41 8.56
C ASP A 92 5.82 1.42 9.05
N ASN A 93 5.42 0.19 9.35
CA ASN A 93 6.27 -0.90 9.80
C ASN A 93 6.41 -1.99 8.73
N MET A 94 6.20 -1.68 7.45
CA MET A 94 6.28 -2.69 6.40
C MET A 94 7.12 -2.23 5.21
N MET A 95 7.22 -0.93 4.91
CA MET A 95 8.23 -0.38 3.98
C MET A 95 9.49 0.08 4.73
#